data_AF-A0A1M7RDC0-F1
#
_entry.id   AF-A0A1M7RDC0-F1
#
_cell.length_a   1.000
_cell.length_b   1.000
_cell.length_c   1.000
_cell.angle_alpha   90.00
_cell.angle_beta   90.00
_cell.angle_gamma   90.00
#
_symmetry.space_group_name_H-M   'P 1'
#
loop_
_entity.id
_entity.type
_entity.pdbx_description
1 polymer ?
#
loop_
_entity_poly.entity_id
_entity_poly.type
_entity_poly.pdbx_seq_one_letter_code
_entity_poly.pdbx_strand_id
1 'polypeptide(L)'
;MRTVAGELGMSTMGLYRYVADRDELERLVVDHVFDTVATGPPPADLPWEDRVTDVVVRVRDAFAAHPAVVALTLVHRHQSPGVLRWGETLLAVLTDAGFADRQRLVAVRALFSYLVGALQLEHLGPLAGPGTEALAHLPPNEFPYTADNARLARSLGPDEEFTEGLRLLLRGMIEP
;
A
#
# COMPACT_ATOMS: atom_id res chain seq x y z
N MET A 1 4.12 24.22 3.20
CA MET A 1 4.47 25.05 4.38
C MET A 1 3.42 26.10 4.70
N ARG A 2 3.16 27.11 3.85
CA ARG A 2 2.18 28.18 4.17
C ARG A 2 0.77 27.66 4.49
N THR A 3 0.24 26.77 3.65
CA THR A 3 -1.09 26.15 3.85
C THR A 3 -1.15 25.40 5.18
N VAL A 4 -0.18 24.53 5.44
CA VAL A 4 -0.07 23.77 6.70
C VAL A 4 -0.01 24.70 7.91
N ALA A 5 0.80 25.75 7.86
CA ALA A 5 0.88 26.73 8.94
C ALA A 5 -0.47 27.43 9.18
N GLY A 6 -1.20 27.76 8.11
CA GLY A 6 -2.55 28.33 8.18
C GLY A 6 -3.56 27.41 8.86
N GLU A 7 -3.60 26.13 8.46
CA GLU A 7 -4.47 25.10 9.09
C GLU A 7 -4.12 24.90 10.58
N LEU A 8 -2.84 25.02 10.95
CA LEU A 8 -2.37 24.93 12.33
C LEU A 8 -2.50 26.25 13.12
N GLY A 9 -3.05 27.32 12.52
CA GLY A 9 -3.20 28.61 13.18
C GLY A 9 -1.88 29.30 13.55
N MET A 10 -0.79 29.01 12.84
CA MET A 10 0.55 29.55 13.12
C MET A 10 1.19 30.24 11.90
N SER A 11 2.24 31.03 12.15
CA SER A 11 3.03 31.60 11.07
C SER A 11 3.96 30.55 10.45
N THR A 12 4.30 30.70 9.16
CA THR A 12 5.25 29.80 8.49
C THR A 12 6.60 29.75 9.22
N MET A 13 7.10 30.89 9.70
CA MET A 13 8.32 30.94 10.53
C MET A 13 8.16 30.19 11.85
N GLY A 14 6.96 30.15 12.41
CA GLY A 14 6.66 29.37 13.60
C GLY A 14 6.71 27.86 13.34
N LEU A 15 6.20 27.41 12.19
CA LEU A 15 6.28 26.02 11.76
C LEU A 15 7.73 25.58 11.54
N TYR A 16 8.57 26.45 10.97
CA TYR A 16 10.00 26.16 10.75
C TYR A 16 10.82 25.94 12.03
N ARG A 17 10.27 26.21 13.22
CA ARG A 17 10.92 25.85 14.50
C ARG A 17 10.78 24.36 14.84
N TYR A 18 9.80 23.68 14.24
CA TYR A 18 9.53 22.26 14.48
C TYR A 18 10.04 21.36 13.36
N VAL A 19 10.08 21.89 12.14
CA VAL A 19 10.54 21.20 10.94
C VAL A 19 11.44 22.11 10.12
N ALA A 20 12.60 21.63 9.70
CA ALA A 20 13.58 22.38 8.94
C ALA A 20 13.05 22.77 7.56
N ASP A 21 12.30 21.87 6.91
CA ASP A 21 11.74 22.08 5.59
C ASP A 21 10.48 21.24 5.31
N ARG A 22 10.05 21.25 4.05
CA ARG A 22 8.91 20.47 3.59
C ARG A 22 9.22 18.97 3.57
N ASP A 23 10.45 18.60 3.28
CA ASP A 23 10.90 17.20 3.18
C ASP A 23 10.79 16.54 4.56
N GLU A 24 11.31 17.22 5.60
CA GLU A 24 11.18 16.75 6.98
C GLU A 24 9.72 16.66 7.43
N LEU A 25 8.87 17.64 7.08
CA LEU A 25 7.45 17.60 7.40
C LEU A 25 6.76 16.39 6.76
N GLU A 26 7.00 16.13 5.47
CA GLU A 26 6.40 15.00 4.77
C GLU A 26 6.87 13.66 5.34
N ARG A 27 8.16 13.53 5.70
CA ARG A 27 8.69 12.36 6.40
C ARG A 27 7.98 12.14 7.74
N LEU A 28 7.78 13.18 8.54
CA LEU A 28 7.06 13.08 9.82
C LEU A 28 5.59 12.67 9.64
N VAL A 29 4.93 13.10 8.57
CA VAL A 29 3.56 12.66 8.24
C VAL A 29 3.54 11.16 7.92
N VAL A 30 4.50 10.67 7.12
CA VAL A 30 4.64 9.24 6.83
C VAL A 30 4.89 8.44 8.11
N ASP A 31 5.84 8.89 8.94
CA ASP A 31 6.15 8.24 10.22
C ASP A 31 4.94 8.18 11.14
N HIS A 32 4.18 9.27 11.25
CA HIS A 32 2.98 9.32 12.09
C HIS A 32 1.91 8.31 11.68
N VAL A 33 1.68 8.11 10.38
CA VAL A 33 0.74 7.09 9.91
C VAL A 33 1.28 5.69 10.19
N PHE A 34 2.57 5.44 9.94
CA PHE A 34 3.17 4.14 10.21
C PHE A 34 3.28 3.79 11.70
N ASP A 35 3.30 4.76 12.61
CA ASP A 35 3.27 4.49 14.05
C ASP A 35 1.96 3.84 14.51
N THR A 36 0.90 3.95 13.71
CA THR A 36 -0.37 3.22 13.96
C THR A 36 -0.33 1.76 13.50
N VAL A 37 0.66 1.40 12.67
CA VAL A 37 0.82 0.05 12.14
C VAL A 37 1.53 -0.82 13.18
N ALA A 38 0.91 -1.94 13.54
CA ALA A 38 1.60 -2.97 14.32
C ALA A 38 2.70 -3.63 13.46
N THR A 39 3.95 -3.20 13.62
CA THR A 39 5.12 -3.74 12.89
C THR A 39 5.76 -4.94 13.58
N GLY A 40 5.08 -5.60 14.53
CA GLY A 40 5.57 -6.84 15.14
C GLY A 40 5.36 -8.03 14.19
N PRO A 41 6.27 -9.03 14.19
CA PRO A 41 6.11 -10.21 13.36
C PRO A 41 4.82 -10.96 13.74
N PRO A 42 4.06 -11.47 12.76
CA PRO A 42 2.92 -12.34 13.05
C PRO A 42 3.38 -13.67 13.66
N PRO A 43 2.48 -14.42 14.32
CA PRO A 43 2.78 -15.73 14.89
C PRO A 43 3.53 -16.64 13.92
N ALA A 44 4.58 -17.31 14.41
CA ALA A 44 5.50 -18.08 13.58
C ALA A 44 4.94 -19.45 13.14
N ASP A 45 3.83 -19.89 13.74
CA ASP A 45 3.10 -21.12 13.42
C ASP A 45 2.13 -20.97 12.24
N LEU A 46 1.90 -19.74 11.77
CA LEU A 46 1.11 -19.47 10.57
C LEU A 46 1.92 -19.75 9.29
N PRO A 47 1.26 -20.21 8.20
CA PRO A 47 1.86 -20.24 6.87
C PRO A 47 2.47 -18.89 6.51
N TRP A 48 3.58 -18.89 5.78
CA TRP A 48 4.30 -17.65 5.47
C TRP A 48 3.44 -16.68 4.65
N GLU A 49 2.57 -17.19 3.79
CA GLU A 49 1.61 -16.41 2.99
C GLU A 49 0.65 -15.64 3.88
N ASP A 50 0.15 -16.28 4.94
CA ASP A 50 -0.77 -15.67 5.89
C ASP A 50 -0.05 -14.62 6.73
N ARG A 51 1.21 -14.89 7.12
CA ARG A 51 2.06 -13.91 7.81
C ARG A 51 2.33 -12.68 6.93
N VAL A 52 2.68 -12.88 5.66
CA VAL A 52 2.89 -11.77 4.71
C VAL A 52 1.59 -11.00 4.47
N THR A 53 0.47 -11.72 4.31
CA THR A 53 -0.86 -11.12 4.11
C THR A 53 -1.21 -10.20 5.26
N ASP A 54 -1.07 -10.65 6.50
CA ASP A 54 -1.34 -9.86 7.69
C ASP A 54 -0.43 -8.61 7.77
N VAL A 55 0.88 -8.74 7.53
CA VAL A 55 1.81 -7.59 7.52
C VAL A 55 1.45 -6.55 6.45
N VAL A 56 0.97 -6.99 5.29
CA VAL A 56 0.56 -6.11 4.18
C VAL A 56 -0.79 -5.45 4.45
N VAL A 57 -1.77 -6.19 4.98
CA VAL A 57 -3.11 -5.69 5.33
C VAL A 57 -3.05 -4.63 6.42
N ARG A 58 -2.23 -4.82 7.47
CA ARG A 58 -2.05 -3.81 8.53
C ARG A 58 -1.64 -2.43 8.00
N VAL A 59 -0.80 -2.39 6.96
CA VAL A 59 -0.43 -1.11 6.31
C VAL A 59 -1.57 -0.58 5.46
N ARG A 60 -2.27 -1.44 4.69
CA ARG A 60 -3.46 -1.00 3.95
C ARG A 60 -4.48 -0.34 4.86
N ASP A 61 -4.78 -0.95 6.00
CA ASP A 61 -5.79 -0.44 6.94
C ASP A 61 -5.39 0.92 7.53
N ALA A 62 -4.11 1.11 7.90
CA ALA A 62 -3.59 2.40 8.36
C ALA A 62 -3.66 3.48 7.27
N PHE A 63 -3.52 3.09 6.01
CA PHE A 63 -3.49 4.00 4.88
C PHE A 63 -4.89 4.34 4.34
N ALA A 64 -5.90 3.52 4.62
CA ALA A 64 -7.28 3.73 4.18
C ALA A 64 -7.84 5.09 4.65
N ALA A 65 -7.47 5.55 5.85
CA ALA A 65 -7.85 6.86 6.38
C ALA A 65 -7.08 8.04 5.76
N HIS A 66 -5.91 7.77 5.16
CA HIS A 66 -4.99 8.80 4.66
C HIS A 66 -4.40 8.46 3.27
N PRO A 67 -5.21 8.33 2.20
CA PRO A 67 -4.72 7.86 0.89
C PRO A 67 -3.60 8.72 0.28
N ALA A 68 -3.57 10.02 0.57
CA ALA A 68 -2.53 10.94 0.10
C ALA A 68 -1.12 10.58 0.63
N VAL A 69 -1.03 9.83 1.73
CA VAL A 69 0.25 9.40 2.34
C VAL A 69 0.95 8.33 1.51
N VAL A 70 0.25 7.61 0.63
CA VAL A 70 0.86 6.62 -0.28
C VAL A 70 1.95 7.27 -1.14
N ALA A 71 1.66 8.43 -1.73
CA ALA A 71 2.60 9.14 -2.59
C ALA A 71 3.83 9.65 -1.79
N LEU A 72 3.60 10.17 -0.57
CA LEU A 72 4.69 10.60 0.31
C LEU A 72 5.56 9.42 0.75
N THR A 73 4.95 8.27 1.03
CA THR A 73 5.65 7.05 1.42
C THR A 73 6.63 6.61 0.34
N LEU A 74 6.26 6.70 -0.95
CA LEU A 74 7.18 6.38 -2.05
C LEU A 74 8.44 7.25 -2.06
N VAL A 75 8.30 8.53 -1.74
CA VAL A 75 9.41 9.50 -1.70
C VAL A 75 10.28 9.26 -0.46
N HIS A 76 9.65 9.03 0.70
CA HIS A 76 10.30 9.04 2.01
C HIS A 76 10.61 7.67 2.60
N ARG A 77 10.27 6.56 1.90
CA ARG A 77 10.39 5.17 2.38
C ARG A 77 11.75 4.78 2.96
N HIS A 78 12.83 5.39 2.50
CA HIS A 78 14.19 5.06 2.94
C HIS A 78 14.61 5.81 4.20
N GLN A 79 13.86 6.83 4.60
CA GLN A 79 14.17 7.70 5.74
C GLN A 79 13.15 7.56 6.87
N SER A 80 12.03 6.87 6.64
CA SER A 80 10.99 6.59 7.63
C SER A 80 11.30 5.34 8.45
N PRO A 81 11.54 5.43 9.77
CA PRO A 81 11.75 4.26 10.62
C PRO A 81 10.57 3.30 10.61
N GLY A 82 9.33 3.80 10.50
CA GLY A 82 8.13 2.98 10.41
C GLY A 82 8.12 2.08 9.16
N VAL A 83 8.42 2.68 7.99
CA VAL A 83 8.55 1.92 6.73
C VAL A 83 9.68 0.91 6.80
N LEU A 84 10.81 1.27 7.41
CA LEU A 84 11.96 0.37 7.57
C LEU A 84 11.62 -0.83 8.46
N ARG A 85 10.91 -0.62 9.59
CA ARG A 85 10.45 -1.71 10.47
C ARG A 85 9.46 -2.64 9.77
N TRP A 86 8.55 -2.09 8.97
CA TRP A 86 7.64 -2.89 8.16
C TRP A 86 8.40 -3.75 7.13
N GLY A 87 9.37 -3.16 6.43
CA GLY A 87 10.24 -3.87 5.50
C GLY A 87 11.06 -4.97 6.17
N GLU A 88 11.61 -4.70 7.35
CA GLU A 88 12.34 -5.69 8.16
C GLU A 88 11.44 -6.86 8.57
N THR A 89 10.19 -6.60 8.92
CA THR A 89 9.22 -7.64 9.27
C THR A 89 8.91 -8.55 8.08
N LEU A 90 8.70 -7.98 6.88
CA LEU A 90 8.53 -8.78 5.66
C LEU A 90 9.78 -9.60 5.33
N LEU A 91 10.97 -9.00 5.47
CA LEU A 91 12.24 -9.70 5.27
C LEU A 91 12.38 -10.87 6.23
N ALA A 92 12.03 -10.70 7.51
CA ALA A 92 12.07 -11.76 8.50
C ALA A 92 11.14 -12.92 8.14
N VAL A 93 9.88 -12.64 7.81
CA VAL A 93 8.89 -13.67 7.41
C VAL A 93 9.38 -14.46 6.20
N LEU A 94 9.87 -13.77 5.16
CA LEU A 94 10.39 -14.43 3.96
C LEU A 94 11.69 -15.22 4.23
N THR A 95 12.51 -14.77 5.18
CA THR A 95 13.72 -15.49 5.59
C THR A 95 13.37 -16.77 6.32
N ASP A 96 12.41 -16.73 7.25
CA ASP A 96 11.90 -17.90 7.98
C ASP A 96 11.31 -18.94 7.00
N ALA A 97 10.66 -18.47 5.93
CA ALA A 97 10.09 -19.30 4.87
C ALA A 97 11.14 -19.86 3.87
N GLY A 98 12.42 -19.58 4.07
CA GLY A 98 13.51 -20.17 3.27
C GLY A 98 13.83 -19.46 1.95
N PHE A 99 13.25 -18.31 1.65
CA PHE A 99 13.53 -17.59 0.40
C PHE A 99 15.02 -17.22 0.27
N ALA A 100 15.64 -17.57 -0.86
CA ALA A 100 17.03 -17.20 -1.14
C ALA A 100 17.19 -15.67 -1.29
N ASP A 101 18.39 -15.15 -1.03
CA ASP A 101 18.67 -13.71 -0.95
C ASP A 101 18.10 -12.88 -2.13
N ARG A 102 18.32 -13.34 -3.36
CA ARG A 102 17.83 -12.65 -4.56
C ARG A 102 16.30 -12.73 -4.68
N GLN A 103 15.70 -13.87 -4.35
CA GLN A 103 14.25 -14.04 -4.38
C GLN A 103 13.59 -13.14 -3.33
N ARG A 104 14.12 -13.13 -2.11
CA ARG A 104 13.66 -12.27 -1.02
C ARG A 104 13.69 -10.78 -1.39
N LEU A 105 14.78 -10.31 -1.98
CA LEU A 105 14.90 -8.92 -2.46
C LEU A 105 13.79 -8.56 -3.45
N VAL A 106 13.56 -9.42 -4.45
CA VAL A 106 12.54 -9.19 -5.48
C VAL A 106 11.12 -9.30 -4.91
N ALA A 107 10.88 -10.27 -4.01
CA ALA A 107 9.60 -10.48 -3.35
C ALA A 107 9.17 -9.25 -2.54
N VAL A 108 10.04 -8.69 -1.69
CA VAL A 108 9.74 -7.46 -0.93
C VAL A 108 9.44 -6.29 -1.86
N ARG A 109 10.20 -6.14 -2.97
CA ARG A 109 9.94 -5.09 -3.95
C ARG A 109 8.60 -5.28 -4.66
N ALA A 110 8.21 -6.51 -4.96
CA ALA A 110 6.94 -6.85 -5.59
C ALA A 110 5.76 -6.58 -4.64
N LEU A 111 5.85 -7.03 -3.38
CA LEU A 111 4.84 -6.78 -2.34
C LEU A 111 4.62 -5.28 -2.12
N PHE A 112 5.69 -4.51 -2.01
CA PHE A 112 5.57 -3.06 -1.86
C PHE A 112 4.94 -2.39 -3.10
N SER A 113 5.30 -2.85 -4.30
CA SER A 113 4.70 -2.33 -5.54
C SER A 113 3.21 -2.66 -5.64
N TYR A 114 2.82 -3.87 -5.22
CA TYR A 114 1.42 -4.28 -5.16
C TYR A 114 0.63 -3.44 -4.16
N LEU A 115 1.12 -3.32 -2.92
CA LEU A 115 0.47 -2.53 -1.87
C LEU A 115 0.24 -1.08 -2.32
N VAL A 116 1.27 -0.43 -2.85
CA VAL A 116 1.17 0.95 -3.36
C VAL A 116 0.17 1.03 -4.52
N GLY A 117 0.27 0.13 -5.49
CA GLY A 117 -0.59 0.13 -6.68
C GLY A 117 -2.06 -0.09 -6.31
N ALA A 118 -2.33 -1.05 -5.44
CA ALA A 118 -3.68 -1.36 -5.00
C ALA A 118 -4.29 -0.20 -4.19
N LEU A 119 -3.55 0.41 -3.26
CA LEU A 119 -4.00 1.60 -2.52
C LEU A 119 -4.29 2.80 -3.43
N GLN A 120 -3.45 3.01 -4.46
CA GLN A 120 -3.69 4.06 -5.45
C GLN A 120 -4.94 3.79 -6.30
N LEU A 121 -5.15 2.54 -6.73
CA LEU A 121 -6.34 2.14 -7.48
C LEU A 121 -7.61 2.31 -6.64
N GLU A 122 -7.60 1.85 -5.39
CA GLU A 122 -8.72 1.99 -4.46
C GLU A 122 -9.16 3.45 -4.30
N HIS A 123 -8.21 4.39 -4.33
CA HIS A 123 -8.51 5.82 -4.18
C HIS A 123 -8.80 6.56 -5.50
N LEU A 124 -7.99 6.34 -6.54
CA LEU A 124 -8.00 7.14 -7.78
C LEU A 124 -8.83 6.51 -8.90
N GLY A 125 -9.04 5.20 -8.86
CA GLY A 125 -9.74 4.46 -9.91
C GLY A 125 -10.30 3.15 -9.38
N PRO A 126 -11.24 3.21 -8.41
CA PRO A 126 -11.75 2.01 -7.76
C PRO A 126 -12.43 1.11 -8.78
N LEU A 127 -12.26 -0.21 -8.61
CA LEU A 127 -12.82 -1.21 -9.51
C LEU A 127 -14.35 -1.11 -9.60
N ALA A 128 -15.02 -0.91 -8.47
CA ALA A 128 -16.45 -0.61 -8.38
C ALA A 128 -16.78 0.89 -8.54
N GLY A 129 -16.03 1.59 -9.41
CA GLY A 129 -16.16 3.03 -9.64
C GLY A 129 -16.86 3.42 -10.94
N PRO A 130 -17.16 4.72 -11.13
CA PRO A 130 -17.85 5.23 -12.32
C PRO A 130 -17.05 5.02 -13.61
N GLY A 131 -15.72 4.97 -13.52
CA GLY A 131 -14.84 4.66 -14.66
C GLY A 131 -15.10 3.27 -15.21
N THR A 132 -15.08 2.26 -14.34
CA THR A 132 -15.40 0.87 -14.72
C THR A 132 -16.86 0.72 -15.14
N GLU A 133 -17.78 1.44 -14.51
CA GLU A 133 -19.19 1.45 -14.94
C GLU A 133 -19.35 1.94 -16.39
N ALA A 134 -18.62 2.99 -16.78
CA ALA A 134 -18.63 3.46 -18.16
C ALA A 134 -18.09 2.40 -19.13
N LEU A 135 -17.05 1.64 -18.74
CA LEU A 135 -16.51 0.54 -19.55
C LEU A 135 -17.54 -0.58 -19.79
N ALA A 136 -18.42 -0.85 -18.83
CA ALA A 136 -19.46 -1.88 -18.94
C ALA A 136 -20.48 -1.60 -20.08
N HIS A 137 -20.55 -0.36 -20.56
CA HIS A 137 -21.44 0.11 -21.63
C HIS A 137 -20.74 0.29 -22.98
N LEU A 138 -19.46 -0.08 -23.10
CA LEU A 138 -18.74 -0.01 -24.37
C LEU A 138 -19.37 -0.91 -25.44
N PRO A 139 -19.25 -0.56 -26.74
CA PRO A 139 -19.78 -1.36 -27.84
C PRO A 139 -19.18 -2.79 -27.82
N PRO A 140 -19.99 -3.85 -27.62
CA PRO A 140 -19.47 -5.21 -27.46
C PRO A 140 -18.88 -5.79 -28.74
N ASN A 141 -19.18 -5.20 -29.90
CA ASN A 141 -18.56 -5.54 -31.18
C ASN A 141 -17.12 -5.01 -31.30
N GLU A 142 -16.72 -4.04 -30.49
CA GLU A 142 -15.37 -3.44 -30.50
C GLU A 142 -14.58 -3.78 -29.23
N PHE A 143 -15.23 -3.79 -28.07
CA PHE A 143 -14.61 -4.07 -26.76
C PHE A 143 -15.31 -5.19 -25.99
N PRO A 144 -15.44 -6.40 -26.55
CA PRO A 144 -16.19 -7.49 -25.92
C PRO A 144 -15.66 -7.83 -24.52
N TYR A 145 -14.35 -8.04 -24.38
CA TYR A 145 -13.74 -8.44 -23.13
C TYR A 145 -13.72 -7.34 -22.07
N THR A 146 -13.50 -6.09 -22.47
CA THR A 146 -13.49 -4.96 -21.54
C THR A 146 -14.87 -4.73 -20.94
N ALA A 147 -15.91 -4.75 -21.78
CA ALA A 147 -17.29 -4.57 -21.33
C ALA A 147 -17.76 -5.75 -20.45
N ASP A 148 -17.41 -6.99 -20.81
CA ASP A 148 -17.69 -8.18 -20.00
C ASP A 148 -17.00 -8.13 -18.64
N ASN A 149 -15.70 -7.84 -18.61
CA ASN A 149 -14.92 -7.76 -17.37
C ASN A 149 -15.45 -6.64 -16.45
N ALA A 150 -15.76 -5.46 -17.00
CA ALA A 150 -16.33 -4.35 -16.25
C ALA A 150 -17.73 -4.65 -15.67
N ARG A 151 -18.52 -5.53 -16.31
CA ARG A 151 -19.79 -5.98 -15.74
C ARG A 151 -19.61 -6.88 -14.52
N LEU A 152 -18.56 -7.70 -14.50
CA LEU A 152 -18.19 -8.57 -13.37
C LEU A 152 -17.62 -7.77 -12.20
N ALA A 153 -16.85 -6.72 -12.49
CA ALA A 153 -16.21 -5.86 -11.48
C ALA A 153 -17.16 -5.33 -10.39
N ARG A 154 -18.46 -5.17 -10.69
CA ARG A 154 -19.47 -4.69 -9.73
C ARG A 154 -19.72 -5.61 -8.55
N SER A 155 -19.36 -6.89 -8.64
CA SER A 155 -19.58 -7.84 -7.54
C SER A 155 -18.40 -7.95 -6.57
N LEU A 156 -17.26 -7.29 -6.86
CA LEU A 156 -16.04 -7.41 -6.07
C LEU A 156 -15.86 -6.17 -5.18
N GLY A 157 -15.79 -6.39 -3.86
CA GLY A 157 -15.49 -5.31 -2.91
C GLY A 157 -13.99 -4.98 -2.87
N PRO A 158 -13.60 -3.79 -2.37
CA PRO A 158 -12.20 -3.37 -2.34
C PRO A 158 -11.31 -4.28 -1.48
N ASP A 159 -11.84 -4.78 -0.37
CA ASP A 159 -11.12 -5.73 0.50
C ASP A 159 -10.87 -7.08 -0.19
N GLU A 160 -11.86 -7.55 -0.95
CA GLU A 160 -11.78 -8.80 -1.69
C GLU A 160 -10.83 -8.66 -2.87
N GLU A 161 -10.94 -7.57 -3.64
CA GLU A 161 -10.00 -7.21 -4.71
C GLU A 161 -8.55 -7.18 -4.22
N PHE A 162 -8.30 -6.51 -3.10
CA PHE A 162 -6.97 -6.43 -2.50
C PHE A 162 -6.46 -7.80 -2.04
N THR A 163 -7.30 -8.56 -1.33
CA THR A 163 -6.83 -9.82 -0.76
C THR A 163 -6.66 -10.88 -1.85
N GLU A 164 -7.52 -10.94 -2.87
CA GLU A 164 -7.37 -11.83 -4.01
C GLU A 164 -6.15 -11.48 -4.87
N GLY A 165 -5.93 -10.20 -5.16
CA GLY A 165 -4.75 -9.75 -5.91
C GLY A 165 -3.45 -10.08 -5.16
N LEU A 166 -3.42 -9.89 -3.84
CA LEU A 166 -2.28 -10.29 -3.02
C LEU A 166 -2.06 -11.80 -3.04
N ARG A 167 -3.11 -12.61 -2.88
CA ARG A 167 -3.01 -14.08 -2.97
C ARG A 167 -2.49 -14.55 -4.33
N LEU A 168 -2.91 -13.91 -5.43
CA LEU A 168 -2.39 -14.21 -6.76
C LEU A 168 -0.88 -13.92 -6.85
N LEU A 169 -0.44 -12.80 -6.29
CA LEU A 169 0.99 -12.45 -6.22
C LEU A 169 1.77 -13.47 -5.38
N LEU A 170 1.29 -13.80 -4.18
CA LEU A 170 1.94 -14.75 -3.26
C LEU A 170 2.02 -16.15 -3.88
N ARG A 171 0.96 -16.64 -4.52
CA ARG A 171 0.97 -17.93 -5.23
C ARG A 171 2.00 -17.98 -6.36
N GLY A 172 2.27 -16.83 -6.98
CA GLY A 172 3.31 -16.70 -8.01
C GLY A 172 4.74 -16.70 -7.44
N MET A 173 4.91 -16.52 -6.13
CA MET A 173 6.19 -16.67 -5.45
C MET A 173 6.44 -18.15 -5.23
N ILE A 174 7.37 -18.70 -6.00
CA ILE A 174 7.78 -20.10 -5.85
C ILE A 174 8.56 -20.21 -4.54
N GLU A 175 7.96 -20.89 -3.55
CA GLU A 175 8.65 -21.40 -2.37
C GLU A 175 9.82 -22.30 -2.84
N PRO A 176 11.00 -22.26 -2.22
CA PRO A 176 12.12 -23.12 -2.59
C PRO A 176 11.79 -24.61 -2.60
#